data_AF-A0A7S0S2Z4-F1
#
_entry.id   AF-A0A7S0S2Z4-F1
#
_cell.length_a   1.000
_cell.length_b   1.000
_cell.length_c   1.000
_cell.angle_alpha   90.00
_cell.angle_beta   90.00
_cell.angle_gamma   90.00
#
_symmetry.space_group_name_H-M   'P 1'
#
loop_
_entity.id
_entity.type
_entity.pdbx_description
1 polymer ?
#
loop_
_entity_poly.entity_id
_entity_poly.type
_entity_poly.pdbx_seq_one_letter_code
_entity_poly.pdbx_strand_id
1 'polypeptide(L)'
;ATPGGLAAAVNNAMSDGAPKVDPKALLDEVEALVGALMSARFPDAPLVTLHARGLEAFARLLVLRPDRTTPLVAAALDIMATLPLEAPGQEPPPARVGREWKAGFEARLAMANVVVNLAKAAPS
;
A
#
# COMPACT_ATOMS: atom_id res chain seq x y z
N ALA A 1 -0.72 -0.41 43.87
CA ALA A 1 0.08 -0.70 42.66
C ALA A 1 0.55 0.62 42.09
N THR A 2 1.85 0.88 42.11
CA THR A 2 2.45 2.15 41.66
C THR A 2 2.37 2.26 40.12
N PRO A 3 1.98 3.40 39.53
CA PRO A 3 1.77 3.53 38.07
C PRO A 3 3.05 3.56 37.22
N GLY A 4 4.22 3.34 37.81
CA GLY A 4 5.53 3.47 37.14
C GLY A 4 6.09 2.17 36.53
N GLY A 5 5.48 1.02 36.81
CA GLY A 5 6.06 -0.28 36.42
C GLY A 5 6.00 -0.59 34.92
N LEU A 6 4.92 -0.19 34.24
CA LEU A 6 4.74 -0.50 32.81
C LEU A 6 5.64 0.37 31.92
N ALA A 7 5.76 1.67 32.23
CA ALA A 7 6.61 2.59 31.47
C ALA A 7 8.10 2.26 31.64
N ALA A 8 8.52 1.86 32.85
CA ALA A 8 9.90 1.41 33.10
C ALA A 8 10.21 0.07 32.42
N ALA A 9 9.24 -0.85 32.32
CA ALA A 9 9.41 -2.12 31.62
C ALA A 9 9.57 -1.93 30.10
N VAL A 10 8.85 -0.98 29.50
CA VAL A 10 9.00 -0.64 28.08
C VAL A 10 10.35 0.05 27.81
N ASN A 11 10.83 0.89 28.73
CA ASN A 11 12.12 1.57 28.59
C ASN A 11 13.32 0.61 28.76
N ASN A 12 13.21 -0.37 29.66
CA ASN A 12 14.24 -1.41 29.84
C ASN A 12 14.29 -2.42 28.69
N ALA A 13 13.16 -2.67 28.00
CA ALA A 13 13.13 -3.53 26.82
C ALA A 13 13.87 -2.93 25.59
N MET A 14 14.12 -1.61 25.59
CA MET A 14 14.89 -0.95 24.53
C MET A 14 16.38 -0.78 24.85
N SER A 15 16.81 -1.10 26.08
CA SER A 15 18.12 -0.65 26.58
C SER A 15 19.23 -1.71 26.60
N ASP A 16 18.92 -3.00 26.43
CA ASP A 16 19.96 -4.05 26.39
C ASP A 16 19.59 -5.16 25.41
N GLY A 17 20.21 -5.13 24.23
CA GLY A 17 20.12 -6.24 23.27
C GLY A 17 19.07 -6.10 22.18
N ALA A 18 18.78 -4.88 21.69
CA ALA A 18 18.12 -4.73 20.41
C ALA A 18 18.88 -5.60 19.38
N PRO A 19 18.22 -6.57 18.71
CA PRO A 19 18.90 -7.42 17.75
C PRO A 19 19.60 -6.50 16.74
N LYS A 20 20.87 -6.76 16.47
CA LYS A 20 21.59 -6.06 15.40
C LYS A 20 20.90 -6.44 14.09
N VAL A 21 19.95 -5.62 13.67
CA VAL A 21 19.29 -5.79 12.38
C VAL A 21 20.29 -5.37 11.32
N ASP A 22 20.68 -6.31 10.47
CA ASP A 22 21.45 -5.99 9.27
C ASP A 22 20.55 -5.15 8.34
N PRO A 23 20.91 -3.87 8.06
CA PRO A 23 20.09 -3.00 7.21
C PRO A 23 19.87 -3.58 5.81
N LYS A 24 20.82 -4.38 5.31
CA LYS A 24 20.69 -5.05 4.01
C LYS A 24 19.65 -6.16 4.05
N ALA A 25 19.71 -7.03 5.06
CA ALA A 25 18.73 -8.10 5.23
C ALA A 25 17.30 -7.52 5.40
N LEU A 26 17.16 -6.43 6.16
CA LEU A 26 15.88 -5.73 6.29
C LEU A 26 15.37 -5.17 4.96
N LEU A 27 16.25 -4.58 4.15
CA LEU A 27 15.89 -4.07 2.83
C LEU A 27 15.44 -5.21 1.90
N ASP A 28 16.15 -6.34 1.90
CA ASP A 28 15.82 -7.52 1.11
C ASP A 28 14.44 -8.09 1.49
N GLU A 29 14.11 -8.13 2.79
CA GLU A 29 12.79 -8.55 3.28
C GLU A 29 11.68 -7.58 2.87
N VAL A 30 11.92 -6.27 2.98
CA VAL A 30 10.99 -5.24 2.53
C VAL A 30 10.74 -5.36 1.03
N GLU A 31 11.77 -5.63 0.23
CA GLU A 31 11.62 -5.85 -1.21
C GLU A 31 10.84 -7.11 -1.54
N ALA A 32 11.05 -8.20 -0.80
CA ALA A 32 10.26 -9.41 -0.96
C ALA A 32 8.77 -9.16 -0.68
N LEU A 33 8.48 -8.39 0.36
CA LEU A 33 7.11 -7.99 0.71
C LEU A 33 6.46 -7.11 -0.39
N VAL A 34 7.21 -6.15 -0.93
CA VAL A 34 6.74 -5.32 -2.05
C VAL A 34 6.48 -6.17 -3.30
N GLY A 35 7.36 -7.11 -3.62
CA GLY A 35 7.17 -8.04 -4.72
C GLY A 35 5.92 -8.91 -4.56
N ALA A 36 5.65 -9.38 -3.35
CA ALA A 36 4.43 -10.12 -3.04
C ALA A 36 3.18 -9.25 -3.21
N LEU A 37 3.22 -7.99 -2.73
CA LEU A 37 2.11 -7.05 -2.90
C LEU A 37 1.86 -6.74 -4.38
N MET A 38 2.88 -6.50 -5.17
CA MET A 38 2.72 -6.23 -6.61
C MET A 38 2.11 -7.41 -7.38
N SER A 39 2.34 -8.63 -6.91
CA SER A 39 1.83 -9.86 -7.53
C SER A 39 0.42 -10.23 -7.06
N ALA A 40 -0.03 -9.70 -5.92
CA ALA A 40 -1.34 -10.00 -5.37
C ALA A 40 -2.46 -9.45 -6.27
N ARG A 41 -3.57 -10.19 -6.36
CA ARG A 41 -4.78 -9.75 -7.07
C ARG A 41 -5.98 -10.04 -6.18
N PHE A 42 -6.82 -9.03 -5.99
CA PHE A 42 -8.02 -9.13 -5.16
C PHE A 42 -9.25 -8.74 -5.99
N PRO A 43 -10.29 -9.57 -6.01
CA PRO A 43 -11.54 -9.23 -6.71
C PRO A 43 -12.45 -8.30 -5.90
N ASP A 44 -12.19 -8.15 -4.60
CA ASP A 44 -13.03 -7.42 -3.66
C ASP A 44 -12.54 -5.96 -3.51
N ALA A 45 -13.48 -5.00 -3.65
CA ALA A 45 -13.15 -3.58 -3.65
C ALA A 45 -12.56 -3.05 -2.32
N PRO A 46 -13.10 -3.40 -1.12
CA PRO A 46 -12.41 -3.17 0.15
C PRO A 46 -10.97 -3.69 0.18
N LEU A 47 -10.72 -4.91 -0.30
CA LEU A 47 -9.36 -5.47 -0.35
C LEU A 47 -8.45 -4.69 -1.31
N VAL A 48 -8.96 -4.25 -2.46
CA VAL A 48 -8.19 -3.41 -3.39
C VAL A 48 -7.85 -2.05 -2.79
N THR A 49 -8.76 -1.47 -2.00
CA THR A 49 -8.50 -0.22 -1.26
C THR A 49 -7.39 -0.41 -0.22
N LEU A 50 -7.40 -1.53 0.51
CA LEU A 50 -6.33 -1.87 1.44
C LEU A 50 -5.01 -2.13 0.71
N HIS A 51 -5.08 -2.80 -0.44
CA HIS A 51 -3.94 -3.08 -1.29
C HIS A 51 -3.26 -1.81 -1.80
N ALA A 52 -4.05 -0.82 -2.24
CA ALA A 52 -3.55 0.50 -2.63
C ALA A 52 -2.75 1.16 -1.49
N ARG A 53 -3.28 1.15 -0.26
CA ARG A 53 -2.56 1.69 0.91
C ARG A 53 -1.26 0.92 1.19
N GLY A 54 -1.28 -0.39 0.99
CA GLY A 54 -0.09 -1.23 1.08
C GLY A 54 0.98 -0.77 0.11
N LEU A 55 0.65 -0.61 -1.18
CA LEU A 55 1.57 -0.13 -2.20
C LEU A 55 2.10 1.29 -1.90
N GLU A 56 1.23 2.20 -1.46
CA GLU A 56 1.63 3.58 -1.08
C GLU A 56 2.60 3.63 0.09
N ALA A 57 2.48 2.72 1.06
CA ALA A 57 3.39 2.67 2.21
C ALA A 57 4.85 2.47 1.79
N PHE A 58 5.09 1.88 0.62
CA PHE A 58 6.42 1.67 0.07
C PHE A 58 6.88 2.77 -0.90
N ALA A 59 6.14 3.88 -1.04
CA ALA A 59 6.57 4.99 -1.88
C ALA A 59 7.95 5.53 -1.48
N ARG A 60 8.29 5.52 -0.18
CA ARG A 60 9.62 5.92 0.32
C ARG A 60 10.73 4.94 -0.05
N LEU A 61 10.42 3.67 -0.34
CA LEU A 61 11.41 2.70 -0.82
C LEU A 61 12.02 3.13 -2.15
N LEU A 62 11.27 3.88 -2.98
CA LEU A 62 11.76 4.36 -4.28
C LEU A 62 12.98 5.26 -4.18
N VAL A 63 13.19 5.94 -3.04
CA VAL A 63 14.41 6.72 -2.79
C VAL A 63 15.65 5.81 -2.72
N LEU A 64 15.50 4.61 -2.16
CA LEU A 64 16.58 3.63 -2.01
C LEU A 64 16.69 2.69 -3.22
N ARG A 65 15.56 2.45 -3.90
CA ARG A 65 15.41 1.50 -5.02
C ARG A 65 14.62 2.12 -6.17
N PRO A 66 15.19 3.10 -6.88
CA PRO A 66 14.50 3.80 -7.97
C PRO A 66 14.14 2.86 -9.13
N ASP A 67 14.88 1.75 -9.30
CA ASP A 67 14.62 0.68 -10.26
C ASP A 67 13.24 0.02 -10.09
N ARG A 68 12.62 0.14 -8.91
CA ARG A 68 11.30 -0.41 -8.62
C ARG A 68 10.14 0.49 -9.05
N THR A 69 10.40 1.72 -9.49
CA THR A 69 9.37 2.69 -9.88
C THR A 69 8.49 2.15 -11.01
N THR A 70 9.09 1.75 -12.13
CA THR A 70 8.33 1.25 -13.29
C THR A 70 7.55 -0.02 -12.96
N PRO A 71 8.14 -1.05 -12.30
CA PRO A 71 7.39 -2.21 -11.85
C PRO A 71 6.20 -1.88 -10.94
N LEU A 72 6.36 -0.97 -9.97
CA LEU A 72 5.28 -0.57 -9.06
C LEU A 72 4.13 0.13 -9.78
N VAL A 73 4.45 1.05 -10.70
CA VAL A 73 3.44 1.72 -11.52
C VAL A 73 2.71 0.72 -12.41
N ALA A 74 3.43 -0.20 -13.07
CA ALA A 74 2.83 -1.25 -13.88
C ALA A 74 1.89 -2.14 -13.05
N ALA A 75 2.31 -2.57 -11.86
CA ALA A 75 1.46 -3.36 -10.97
C ALA A 75 0.19 -2.61 -10.56
N ALA A 76 0.28 -1.32 -10.21
CA ALA A 76 -0.88 -0.52 -9.86
C ALA A 76 -1.88 -0.40 -11.03
N LEU A 77 -1.39 -0.19 -12.26
CA LEU A 77 -2.23 -0.14 -13.46
C LEU A 77 -2.87 -1.50 -13.76
N ASP A 78 -2.13 -2.59 -13.63
CA ASP A 78 -2.66 -3.94 -13.83
C ASP A 78 -3.76 -4.28 -12.83
N ILE A 79 -3.60 -3.89 -11.55
CA ILE A 79 -4.64 -4.09 -10.53
C ILE A 79 -5.86 -3.23 -10.84
N MET A 80 -5.66 -1.98 -11.27
CA MET A 80 -6.75 -1.11 -11.67
C MET A 80 -7.56 -1.68 -12.84
N ALA A 81 -6.91 -2.34 -13.80
CA ALA A 81 -7.58 -3.01 -14.91
C ALA A 81 -8.49 -4.17 -14.47
N THR A 82 -8.29 -4.74 -13.28
CA THR A 82 -9.19 -5.77 -12.74
C THR A 82 -10.49 -5.22 -12.14
N LEU A 83 -10.62 -3.90 -11.99
CA LEU A 83 -11.82 -3.25 -11.48
C LEU A 83 -12.72 -2.81 -12.65
N PRO A 84 -13.78 -3.58 -13.00
CA PRO A 84 -14.50 -3.42 -14.26
C PRO A 84 -15.13 -2.04 -14.42
N LEU A 85 -14.72 -1.27 -15.43
CA LEU A 85 -15.28 0.06 -15.74
C LEU A 85 -16.68 -0.04 -16.38
N GLU A 86 -17.00 -1.16 -17.01
CA GLU A 86 -18.19 -1.31 -17.86
C GLU A 86 -19.44 -1.83 -17.14
N ALA A 87 -19.48 -1.83 -15.81
CA ALA A 87 -20.72 -2.12 -15.11
C ALA A 87 -21.76 -1.05 -15.49
N PRO A 88 -22.97 -1.42 -15.98
CA PRO A 88 -23.99 -0.47 -16.38
C PRO A 88 -24.23 0.60 -15.30
N GLY A 89 -24.10 1.88 -15.65
CA GLY A 89 -24.22 3.02 -14.72
C GLY A 89 -22.91 3.51 -14.09
N GLN A 90 -21.73 3.12 -14.60
CA GLN A 90 -20.46 3.77 -14.24
C GLN A 90 -20.31 5.15 -14.91
N GLU A 91 -20.80 5.33 -16.14
CA GLU A 91 -20.96 6.64 -16.79
C GLU A 91 -22.26 6.73 -17.62
N PRO A 92 -23.12 7.74 -17.37
CA PRO A 92 -23.09 8.66 -16.22
C PRO A 92 -23.29 7.88 -14.89
N PRO A 93 -22.82 8.42 -13.75
CA PRO A 93 -23.09 7.82 -12.45
C PRO A 93 -24.58 7.52 -12.30
N PRO A 94 -24.98 6.41 -11.66
CA PRO A 94 -26.37 6.07 -11.56
C PRO A 94 -27.07 7.13 -10.70
N ALA A 95 -28.30 7.50 -11.05
CA ALA A 95 -29.08 8.51 -10.31
C ALA A 95 -29.20 8.19 -8.81
N ARG A 96 -29.02 6.91 -8.43
CA ARG A 96 -28.83 6.45 -7.05
C ARG A 96 -27.58 5.59 -6.97
N VAL A 97 -26.57 6.07 -6.26
CA VAL A 97 -25.32 5.34 -6.03
C VAL A 97 -25.54 4.24 -4.98
N GLY A 98 -25.44 2.98 -5.39
CA GLY A 98 -25.42 1.83 -4.49
C GLY A 98 -24.11 1.73 -3.70
N ARG A 99 -24.13 1.02 -2.56
CA ARG A 99 -22.92 0.79 -1.75
C ARG A 99 -21.80 0.10 -2.53
N GLU A 100 -22.16 -0.87 -3.37
CA GLU A 100 -21.21 -1.62 -4.21
C GLU A 100 -20.58 -0.73 -5.28
N TRP A 101 -21.39 0.12 -5.93
CA TRP A 101 -20.86 1.11 -6.88
C TRP A 101 -19.86 2.04 -6.22
N LYS A 102 -20.20 2.55 -5.02
CA LYS A 102 -19.34 3.46 -4.26
C LYS A 102 -18.02 2.78 -3.88
N ALA A 103 -18.07 1.54 -3.38
CA ALA A 103 -16.88 0.78 -3.04
C ALA A 103 -15.98 0.54 -4.26
N GLY A 104 -16.55 0.17 -5.41
CA GLY A 104 -15.80 -0.01 -6.66
C GLY A 104 -15.16 1.29 -7.15
N PHE A 105 -15.89 2.41 -7.10
CA PHE A 105 -15.35 3.73 -7.44
C PHE A 105 -14.20 4.15 -6.50
N GLU A 106 -14.38 4.01 -5.19
CA GLU A 106 -13.36 4.32 -4.19
C GLU A 106 -12.11 3.45 -4.35
N ALA A 107 -12.26 2.16 -4.67
CA ALA A 107 -11.15 1.26 -4.93
C ALA A 107 -10.34 1.69 -6.17
N ARG A 108 -11.01 2.10 -7.26
CA ARG A 108 -10.32 2.62 -8.46
C ARG A 108 -9.58 3.91 -8.15
N LEU A 109 -10.24 4.83 -7.45
CA LEU A 109 -9.64 6.11 -7.06
C LEU A 109 -8.42 5.89 -6.15
N ALA A 110 -8.50 4.96 -5.21
CA ALA A 110 -7.39 4.60 -4.34
C ALA A 110 -6.19 4.08 -5.14
N MET A 111 -6.40 3.17 -6.10
CA MET A 111 -5.31 2.65 -6.93
C MET A 111 -4.74 3.71 -7.89
N ALA A 112 -5.58 4.62 -8.40
CA ALA A 112 -5.11 5.76 -9.20
C ALA A 112 -4.24 6.72 -8.38
N ASN A 113 -4.62 6.96 -7.12
CA ASN A 113 -3.83 7.77 -6.20
C ASN A 113 -2.46 7.16 -5.91
N VAL A 114 -2.31 5.83 -5.90
CA VAL A 114 -1.00 5.18 -5.80
C VAL A 114 -0.06 5.71 -6.88
N VAL A 115 -0.49 5.70 -8.15
CA VAL A 115 0.33 6.16 -9.28
C VAL A 115 0.73 7.63 -9.11
N VAL A 116 -0.23 8.49 -8.75
CA VAL A 116 0.02 9.92 -8.51
C VAL A 116 1.01 10.14 -7.35
N ASN A 117 0.87 9.36 -6.27
CA ASN A 117 1.70 9.49 -5.08
C ASN A 117 3.10 8.93 -5.29
N LEU A 118 3.25 7.84 -6.06
CA LEU A 118 4.55 7.34 -6.49
C LEU A 118 5.27 8.38 -7.37
N ALA A 119 4.56 9.03 -8.31
CA ALA A 119 5.13 10.09 -9.13
C ALA A 119 5.62 11.30 -8.31
N LYS A 120 4.92 11.65 -7.23
CA LYS A 120 5.35 12.71 -6.30
C LYS A 120 6.55 12.31 -5.45
N ALA A 121 6.69 11.02 -5.14
CA ALA A 121 7.76 10.49 -4.30
C ALA A 121 9.03 10.11 -5.08
N ALA A 122 8.92 9.95 -6.40
CA ALA A 122 10.04 9.62 -7.26
C ALA A 122 11.06 10.78 -7.26
N PRO A 123 12.37 10.49 -7.08
CA PRO A 123 13.41 11.51 -7.19
C PRO A 123 13.48 12.02 -8.63
N SER A 124 13.50 13.35 -8.78
CA SER A 124 13.61 14.09 -10.05
C SER A 124 14.97 13.93 -10.72
#